data_AF-A0A417YQQ7-F1
#
_entry.id   AF-A0A417YQQ7-F1
#
_cell.length_a   1.000
_cell.length_b   1.000
_cell.length_c   1.000
_cell.angle_alpha   90.00
_cell.angle_beta   90.00
_cell.angle_gamma   90.00
#
_symmetry.space_group_name_H-M   'P 1'
#
loop_
_entity.id
_entity.type
_entity.pdbx_description
1 polymer ?
#
loop_
_entity_poly.entity_id
_entity_poly.type
_entity_poly.pdbx_seq_one_letter_code
_entity_poly.pdbx_strand_id
1 'polypeptide(L)'
;MKKSALFLTLNILLVGCQQEDVPQTEKKVVLNEKTKAQMQIDKTLPAQELNLFYQKNAILGNEIEDREKGAYLVYFYSPSCPICKRFSGVIKEYENQKDAYSVYKVDLSNLENAKIREKYKIDGAPTWILFDGNEKKELNRGLGLMFATEIPLKQK
;
A
#
# COMPACT_ATOMS: atom_id res chain seq x y z
N MET A 1 -24.06 -60.58 -47.17
CA MET A 1 -22.94 -61.51 -46.91
C MET A 1 -21.72 -61.08 -47.71
N LYS A 2 -20.52 -61.26 -47.14
CA LYS A 2 -19.14 -61.01 -47.64
C LYS A 2 -18.60 -59.63 -47.24
N LYS A 3 -17.78 -59.50 -46.17
CA LYS A 3 -16.38 -59.98 -45.89
C LYS A 3 -15.47 -58.75 -45.96
N SER A 4 -14.98 -58.26 -44.82
CA SER A 4 -13.69 -58.61 -44.19
C SER A 4 -12.51 -57.78 -44.69
N ALA A 5 -11.97 -57.00 -43.74
CA ALA A 5 -10.57 -56.74 -43.43
C ALA A 5 -9.57 -56.45 -44.56
N LEU A 6 -8.83 -55.34 -44.42
CA LEU A 6 -7.38 -55.43 -44.22
C LEU A 6 -6.81 -54.12 -43.65
N PHE A 7 -6.05 -54.28 -42.57
CA PHE A 7 -5.12 -53.32 -41.98
C PHE A 7 -3.85 -53.17 -42.83
N LEU A 8 -3.00 -52.20 -42.44
CA LEU A 8 -1.63 -51.89 -42.90
C LEU A 8 -1.60 -50.89 -44.07
N THR A 9 -0.86 -49.78 -44.04
CA THR A 9 0.26 -49.29 -43.22
C THR A 9 0.26 -47.75 -43.27
N LEU A 10 0.97 -47.14 -42.31
CA LEU A 10 2.08 -46.21 -42.58
C LEU A 10 2.08 -45.04 -41.58
N ASN A 11 2.90 -45.21 -40.55
CA ASN A 11 3.39 -44.13 -39.70
C ASN A 11 4.37 -43.24 -40.49
N ILE A 12 4.65 -42.08 -39.91
CA ILE A 12 5.75 -41.13 -40.17
C ILE A 12 5.36 -39.96 -41.10
N LEU A 13 5.06 -38.78 -40.54
CA LEU A 13 6.06 -37.72 -40.33
C LEU A 13 5.48 -36.55 -39.51
N LEU A 14 6.30 -36.10 -38.58
CA LEU A 14 6.13 -34.93 -37.73
C LEU A 14 5.98 -33.64 -38.55
N VAL A 15 4.95 -32.86 -38.26
CA VAL A 15 5.03 -31.39 -38.28
C VAL A 15 4.45 -30.89 -36.97
N GLY A 16 5.29 -30.18 -36.22
CA GLY A 16 4.98 -29.69 -34.89
C GLY A 16 4.23 -28.37 -34.86
N CYS A 17 3.77 -28.07 -33.63
CA CYS A 17 3.45 -26.78 -33.03
C CYS A 17 2.55 -25.82 -33.84
N GLN A 18 1.30 -25.66 -33.41
CA GLN A 18 0.91 -24.57 -32.51
C GLN A 18 -0.62 -24.60 -32.26
N GLN A 19 -1.03 -24.81 -31.02
CA GLN A 19 -2.27 -24.26 -30.45
C GLN A 19 -2.12 -24.27 -28.93
N GLU A 20 -2.19 -23.08 -28.32
CA GLU A 20 -2.09 -22.89 -26.88
C GLU A 20 -3.44 -23.24 -26.23
N ASP A 21 -3.46 -24.37 -25.54
CA ASP A 21 -4.54 -24.75 -24.64
C ASP A 21 -4.50 -23.88 -23.37
N VAL A 22 -5.62 -23.24 -23.02
CA VAL A 22 -5.87 -22.75 -21.65
C VAL A 22 -6.98 -23.59 -21.01
N PRO A 23 -6.66 -24.66 -20.28
CA PRO A 23 -7.63 -25.34 -19.43
C PRO A 23 -7.78 -24.59 -18.10
N GLN A 24 -9.00 -24.19 -17.79
CA GLN A 24 -9.42 -23.71 -16.48
C GLN A 24 -9.34 -24.86 -15.46
N THR A 25 -8.41 -24.79 -14.51
CA THR A 25 -8.43 -25.64 -13.31
C THR A 25 -8.13 -24.79 -12.08
N GLU A 26 -9.12 -24.69 -11.20
CA GLU A 26 -9.03 -24.13 -9.85
C GLU A 26 -7.87 -24.78 -9.08
N LYS A 27 -6.82 -24.01 -8.77
CA LYS A 27 -5.85 -24.41 -7.75
C LYS A 27 -6.41 -24.07 -6.38
N LYS A 28 -6.97 -25.08 -5.71
CA LYS A 28 -7.15 -25.12 -4.26
C LYS A 28 -5.78 -24.96 -3.60
N VAL A 29 -5.45 -23.75 -3.16
CA VAL A 29 -4.24 -23.48 -2.38
C VAL A 29 -4.40 -24.17 -1.02
N VAL A 30 -3.68 -25.28 -0.85
CA VAL A 30 -3.57 -26.00 0.41
C VAL A 30 -2.70 -25.16 1.35
N LEU A 31 -3.32 -24.58 2.38
CA LEU A 31 -2.64 -23.85 3.44
C LEU A 31 -1.79 -24.82 4.26
N ASN A 32 -0.46 -24.63 4.26
CA ASN A 32 0.43 -25.35 5.17
C ASN A 32 1.00 -24.38 6.22
N GLU A 33 1.24 -24.86 7.43
CA GLU A 33 1.55 -24.04 8.60
C GLU A 33 2.88 -23.24 8.49
N LYS A 34 3.66 -23.46 7.42
CA LYS A 34 4.87 -22.69 7.12
C LYS A 34 4.60 -21.26 6.65
N THR A 35 3.35 -20.89 6.33
CA THR A 35 3.02 -19.50 5.93
C THR A 35 2.95 -18.52 7.11
N LYS A 36 2.92 -18.97 8.37
CA LYS A 36 2.88 -18.08 9.54
C LYS A 36 4.16 -17.24 9.72
N ALA A 37 5.30 -17.71 9.22
CA ALA A 37 6.55 -16.95 9.27
C ALA A 37 6.69 -15.91 8.14
N GLN A 38 5.97 -16.08 7.02
CA GLN A 38 5.94 -15.10 5.92
C GLN A 38 4.95 -13.94 6.20
N MET A 39 4.04 -14.13 7.17
CA MET A 39 2.97 -13.19 7.52
C MET A 39 3.45 -11.90 8.22
N GLN A 40 4.74 -11.80 8.56
CA GLN A 40 5.30 -10.58 9.15
C GLN A 40 5.86 -9.59 8.11
N ILE A 41 5.89 -9.97 6.83
CA ILE A 41 6.58 -9.20 5.77
C ILE A 41 5.61 -8.39 4.89
N ASP A 42 4.30 -8.65 4.95
CA ASP A 42 3.31 -7.93 4.14
C ASP A 42 2.26 -7.21 4.99
N LYS A 43 2.66 -6.09 5.63
CA LYS A 43 1.75 -5.17 6.32
C LYS A 43 0.94 -4.29 5.34
N THR A 44 0.69 -4.74 4.10
CA THR A 44 -0.12 -3.97 3.16
C THR A 44 -1.59 -4.10 3.55
N LEU A 45 -2.27 -2.97 3.77
CA LEU A 45 -3.71 -2.98 4.04
C LEU A 45 -4.45 -3.62 2.84
N PRO A 46 -5.50 -4.43 3.08
CA PRO A 46 -6.35 -4.92 2.00
C PRO A 46 -6.86 -3.77 1.13
N ALA A 47 -6.99 -3.99 -0.18
CA ALA A 47 -7.31 -2.91 -1.14
C ALA A 47 -8.56 -2.10 -0.77
N GLN A 48 -9.60 -2.77 -0.25
CA GLN A 48 -10.83 -2.12 0.20
C GLN A 48 -10.62 -1.25 1.44
N GLU A 49 -9.83 -1.71 2.41
CA GLU A 49 -9.50 -0.95 3.63
C GLU A 49 -8.58 0.24 3.31
N LEU A 50 -7.66 0.06 2.37
CA LEU A 50 -6.69 1.08 1.98
C LEU A 50 -7.35 2.37 1.49
N ASN A 51 -8.41 2.27 0.68
CA ASN A 51 -9.13 3.45 0.19
C ASN A 51 -9.84 4.18 1.34
N LEU A 52 -10.49 3.45 2.26
CA LEU A 52 -11.13 4.06 3.43
C LEU A 52 -10.10 4.72 4.35
N PHE A 53 -8.95 4.08 4.55
CA PHE A 53 -7.84 4.62 5.32
C PHE A 53 -7.36 5.97 4.75
N TYR A 54 -7.17 6.05 3.44
CA TYR A 54 -6.74 7.26 2.76
C TYR A 54 -7.77 8.40 2.80
N GLN A 55 -9.06 8.08 2.75
CA GLN A 55 -10.14 9.07 2.87
C GLN A 55 -10.31 9.58 4.31
N LYS A 56 -10.07 8.73 5.32
CA LYS A 56 -10.18 9.11 6.72
C LYS A 56 -9.12 10.15 7.10
N ASN A 57 -9.58 11.31 7.57
CA ASN A 57 -8.73 12.48 7.90
C ASN A 57 -7.89 12.98 6.72
N ALA A 58 -8.38 12.80 5.48
CA ALA A 58 -7.80 13.44 4.31
C ALA A 58 -7.99 14.95 4.40
N ILE A 59 -6.94 15.71 4.05
CA ILE A 59 -6.95 17.17 4.07
C ILE A 59 -6.26 17.73 2.84
N LEU A 60 -6.64 18.95 2.47
CA LEU A 60 -5.87 19.76 1.54
C LEU A 60 -4.71 20.42 2.27
N GLY A 61 -3.60 20.66 1.57
CA GLY A 61 -2.39 21.14 2.23
C GLY A 61 -2.43 22.60 2.68
N ASN A 62 -3.40 23.40 2.23
CA ASN A 62 -3.70 24.71 2.82
C ASN A 62 -4.31 24.60 4.22
N GLU A 63 -4.87 23.45 4.59
CA GLU A 63 -5.48 23.23 5.90
C GLU A 63 -4.48 22.79 6.97
N ILE A 64 -3.24 22.44 6.58
CA ILE A 64 -2.24 21.83 7.50
C ILE A 64 -2.03 22.71 8.74
N GLU A 65 -1.72 23.99 8.58
CA GLU A 65 -1.33 24.88 9.70
C GLU A 65 -2.46 25.23 10.67
N ASP A 66 -3.71 25.02 10.29
CA ASP A 66 -4.90 25.43 11.06
C ASP A 66 -5.72 24.23 11.57
N ARG A 67 -5.17 23.02 11.60
CA ARG A 67 -5.92 21.80 11.95
C ARG A 67 -6.37 21.70 13.40
N GLU A 68 -5.45 21.82 14.34
CA GLU A 68 -5.75 21.61 15.75
C GLU A 68 -4.85 22.42 16.67
N LYS A 69 -5.36 22.68 17.88
CA LYS A 69 -4.57 23.22 18.98
C LYS A 69 -3.82 22.06 19.61
N GLY A 70 -2.50 22.00 19.43
CA GLY A 70 -1.67 20.86 19.85
C GLY A 70 -0.86 20.27 18.70
N ALA A 71 -0.05 19.25 19.01
CA ALA A 71 0.78 18.59 18.01
C ALA A 71 0.00 17.50 17.25
N TYR A 72 0.20 17.44 15.94
CA TYR A 72 -0.41 16.45 15.03
C TYR A 72 0.56 15.98 13.96
N LEU A 73 0.32 14.78 13.44
CA LEU A 73 1.10 14.19 12.38
C LEU A 73 0.38 14.32 11.04
N VAL A 74 1.10 14.76 10.01
CA VAL A 74 0.61 14.78 8.63
C VAL A 74 1.38 13.73 7.83
N TYR A 75 0.65 12.81 7.23
CA TYR A 75 1.16 11.78 6.35
C TYR A 75 0.96 12.16 4.88
N PHE A 76 2.06 12.39 4.17
CA PHE A 76 2.10 12.71 2.75
C PHE A 76 2.34 11.44 1.93
N TYR A 77 1.41 11.16 1.01
CA TYR A 77 1.38 9.90 0.26
C TYR A 77 0.92 10.11 -1.19
N SER A 78 0.91 9.03 -1.96
CA SER A 78 0.13 8.96 -3.20
C SER A 78 -0.52 7.57 -3.32
N PRO A 79 -1.78 7.46 -3.79
CA PRO A 79 -2.49 6.18 -3.93
C PRO A 79 -1.80 5.17 -4.86
N SER A 80 -1.03 5.64 -5.85
CA SER A 80 -0.34 4.79 -6.83
C SER A 80 1.05 4.31 -6.37
N CYS A 81 1.56 4.85 -5.26
CA CYS A 81 2.90 4.58 -4.74
C CYS A 81 2.95 3.25 -3.95
N PRO A 82 3.66 2.20 -4.42
CA PRO A 82 3.65 0.88 -3.76
C PRO A 82 4.20 0.91 -2.32
N ILE A 83 5.24 1.72 -2.09
CA ILE A 83 5.85 1.89 -0.77
C ILE A 83 4.88 2.60 0.18
N CYS A 84 4.10 3.55 -0.32
CA CYS A 84 3.08 4.26 0.45
C CYS A 84 1.96 3.31 0.90
N LYS A 85 1.55 2.35 0.05
CA LYS A 85 0.57 1.32 0.42
C LYS A 85 1.06 0.45 1.58
N ARG A 86 2.34 0.07 1.57
CA ARG A 86 2.98 -0.66 2.69
C ARG A 86 3.03 0.19 3.96
N PHE A 87 3.45 1.46 3.82
CA PHE A 87 3.54 2.37 4.96
C PHE A 87 2.18 2.73 5.57
N SER A 88 1.09 2.61 4.80
CA SER A 88 -0.26 2.83 5.30
C SER A 88 -0.62 1.85 6.44
N GLY A 89 -0.11 0.62 6.40
CA GLY A 89 -0.24 -0.33 7.52
C GLY A 89 0.53 0.12 8.77
N VAL A 90 1.70 0.73 8.59
CA VAL A 90 2.49 1.31 9.69
C VAL A 90 1.78 2.50 10.32
N ILE A 91 1.26 3.41 9.51
CA ILE A 91 0.47 4.55 10.01
C ILE A 91 -0.81 4.07 10.69
N LYS A 92 -1.47 3.04 10.16
CA LYS A 92 -2.64 2.43 10.81
C LYS A 92 -2.30 1.83 12.18
N GLU A 93 -1.16 1.14 12.29
CA GLU A 93 -0.64 0.63 13.55
C GLU A 93 -0.34 1.76 14.54
N TYR A 94 0.28 2.85 14.05
CA TYR A 94 0.52 4.06 14.83
C TYR A 94 -0.77 4.72 15.34
N GLU A 95 -1.78 4.91 14.48
CA GLU A 95 -3.10 5.48 14.84
C GLU A 95 -3.81 4.68 15.95
N ASN A 96 -3.49 3.39 16.11
CA ASN A 96 -4.06 2.51 17.14
C ASN A 96 -3.33 2.60 18.49
N GLN A 97 -2.18 3.29 18.56
CA GLN A 97 -1.46 3.46 19.82
C GLN A 97 -2.15 4.49 20.72
N LYS A 98 -2.23 4.20 22.02
CA LYS A 98 -2.94 5.04 23.01
C LYS A 98 -2.45 6.50 23.02
N ASP A 99 -1.14 6.68 22.89
CA ASP A 99 -0.47 7.98 23.02
C ASP A 99 -0.12 8.58 21.64
N ALA A 100 -0.78 8.12 20.56
CA ALA A 100 -0.57 8.65 19.22
C ALA A 100 -1.09 10.09 19.07
N TYR A 101 -0.43 10.85 18.21
CA TYR A 101 -0.94 12.12 17.70
C TYR A 101 -2.04 11.88 16.66
N SER A 102 -2.94 12.84 16.49
CA SER A 102 -3.91 12.82 15.39
C SER A 102 -3.15 12.74 14.07
N VAL A 103 -3.59 11.86 13.16
CA VAL A 103 -2.99 11.72 11.83
C VAL A 103 -3.92 12.28 10.77
N TYR A 104 -3.41 13.25 10.01
CA TYR A 104 -4.03 13.77 8.80
C TYR A 104 -3.29 13.29 7.55
N LYS A 105 -3.99 13.16 6.43
CA LYS A 105 -3.45 12.53 5.21
C LYS A 105 -3.53 13.49 4.04
N VAL A 106 -2.43 13.63 3.31
CA VAL A 106 -2.32 14.53 2.16
C VAL A 106 -1.89 13.73 0.95
N ASP A 107 -2.77 13.68 -0.05
CA ASP A 107 -2.46 13.08 -1.34
C ASP A 107 -1.64 14.05 -2.19
N LEU A 108 -0.38 13.71 -2.43
CA LEU A 108 0.56 14.47 -3.25
C LEU A 108 0.32 14.34 -4.76
N SER A 109 -0.61 13.47 -5.18
CA SER A 109 -1.08 13.38 -6.58
C SER A 109 -2.33 14.21 -6.84
N ASN A 110 -2.99 14.75 -5.81
CA ASN A 110 -4.05 15.72 -5.97
C ASN A 110 -3.47 17.07 -6.44
N LEU A 111 -3.99 17.61 -7.55
CA LEU A 111 -3.56 18.88 -8.13
C LEU A 111 -3.79 20.09 -7.21
N GLU A 112 -4.79 20.03 -6.33
CA GLU A 112 -5.02 21.07 -5.32
C GLU A 112 -3.85 21.16 -4.31
N ASN A 113 -3.07 20.08 -4.19
CA ASN A 113 -1.87 20.00 -3.36
C ASN A 113 -0.57 20.29 -4.16
N ALA A 114 -0.63 20.83 -5.38
CA ALA A 114 0.55 21.01 -6.24
C ALA A 114 1.69 21.80 -5.55
N LYS A 115 1.35 22.82 -4.75
CA LYS A 115 2.33 23.67 -4.05
C LYS A 115 2.87 23.06 -2.75
N ILE A 116 2.30 21.96 -2.28
CA ILE A 116 2.61 21.36 -0.97
C ILE A 116 4.00 20.74 -0.94
N ARG A 117 4.43 20.14 -2.06
CA ARG A 117 5.78 19.58 -2.18
C ARG A 117 6.85 20.65 -1.98
N GLU A 118 6.68 21.81 -2.60
CA GLU A 118 7.59 22.93 -2.45
C GLU A 118 7.49 23.55 -1.05
N LYS A 119 6.27 23.86 -0.59
CA LYS A 119 6.02 24.50 0.70
C LYS A 119 6.64 23.74 1.87
N TYR A 120 6.43 22.42 1.93
CA TYR A 120 6.90 21.56 3.03
C TYR A 120 8.17 20.78 2.68
N LYS A 121 8.83 21.08 1.56
CA LYS A 121 10.05 20.40 1.11
C LYS A 121 9.91 18.87 1.16
N ILE A 122 8.89 18.37 0.46
CA ILE A 122 8.60 16.94 0.38
C ILE A 122 9.39 16.34 -0.79
N ASP A 123 10.57 15.80 -0.47
CA ASP A 123 11.49 15.21 -1.46
C ASP A 123 10.99 13.87 -2.02
N GLY A 124 10.12 13.18 -1.28
CA GLY A 124 9.61 11.86 -1.67
C GLY A 124 8.42 11.41 -0.82
N ALA A 125 7.83 10.28 -1.21
CA ALA A 125 6.76 9.64 -0.47
C ALA A 125 7.16 8.19 -0.14
N PRO A 126 6.73 7.63 1.01
CA PRO A 126 5.97 8.29 2.07
C PRO A 126 6.83 9.27 2.88
N THR A 127 6.27 10.44 3.22
CA THR A 127 6.86 11.36 4.20
C THR A 127 5.82 11.60 5.30
N TRP A 128 6.25 11.70 6.54
CA TRP A 128 5.41 12.21 7.61
C TRP A 128 6.10 13.39 8.30
N ILE A 129 5.29 14.34 8.77
CA ILE A 129 5.77 15.50 9.52
C ILE A 129 4.90 15.64 10.76
N LEU A 130 5.52 15.77 11.92
CA LEU A 130 4.89 16.17 13.16
C LEU A 130 4.92 17.70 13.25
N PHE A 131 3.76 18.32 13.37
CA PHE A 131 3.61 19.76 13.52
C PHE A 131 3.19 20.10 14.93
N ASP A 132 3.59 21.28 15.41
CA ASP A 132 2.97 21.96 16.53
C ASP A 132 1.92 22.95 15.99
N GLY A 133 0.65 22.71 16.25
CA GLY A 133 -0.43 23.59 15.86
C GLY A 133 -0.51 24.90 16.66
N ASN A 134 0.12 24.99 17.82
CA ASN A 134 0.16 26.23 18.60
C ASN A 134 1.19 27.19 18.03
N GLU A 135 2.39 26.67 17.75
CA GLU A 135 3.52 27.47 17.24
C GLU A 135 3.61 27.47 15.71
N LYS A 136 2.74 26.71 15.02
CA LYS A 136 2.70 26.55 13.55
C LYS A 136 4.06 26.19 12.96
N LYS A 137 4.75 25.24 13.59
CA LYS A 137 6.10 24.81 13.19
C LYS A 137 6.21 23.30 13.08
N GLU A 138 7.16 22.85 12.28
CA GLU A 138 7.58 21.45 12.23
C GLU A 138 8.38 21.08 13.49
N LEU A 139 8.02 19.97 14.12
CA LEU A 139 8.69 19.40 15.29
C LEU A 139 9.61 18.23 14.93
N ASN A 140 9.19 17.40 13.98
CA ASN A 140 9.93 16.23 13.53
C ASN A 140 9.43 15.76 12.16
N ARG A 141 10.22 14.98 11.43
CA ARG A 141 9.82 14.33 10.18
C ARG A 141 10.51 13.00 9.98
N GLY A 142 9.92 12.19 9.11
CA GLY A 142 10.54 10.97 8.59
C GLY A 142 10.19 10.73 7.14
N LEU A 143 11.10 10.04 6.44
CA LEU A 143 10.98 9.72 5.02
C LEU A 143 11.22 8.21 4.83
N GLY A 144 10.36 7.57 4.06
CA GLY A 144 10.50 6.15 3.70
C GLY A 144 9.80 5.20 4.67
N LEU A 145 10.19 3.92 4.60
CA LEU A 145 9.62 2.86 5.43
C LEU A 145 10.37 2.77 6.76
N MET A 146 9.60 2.70 7.84
CA MET A 146 10.06 2.51 9.22
C MET A 146 8.99 1.82 10.04
N PHE A 147 9.28 1.46 11.28
CA PHE A 147 8.31 0.89 12.22
C PHE A 147 7.48 1.98 12.90
N ALA A 148 6.26 1.62 13.33
CA ALA A 148 5.36 2.54 14.03
C ALA A 148 5.94 3.03 15.37
N THR A 149 6.84 2.25 15.98
CA THR A 149 7.57 2.59 17.20
C THR A 149 8.62 3.68 17.00
N GLU A 150 9.02 3.96 15.76
CA GLU A 150 9.98 5.00 15.43
C GLU A 150 9.31 6.36 15.17
N ILE A 151 7.97 6.38 15.09
CA ILE A 151 7.20 7.62 14.95
C ILE A 151 6.93 8.20 16.36
N PRO A 152 7.20 9.49 16.61
CA PRO A 152 7.03 10.10 17.93
C PRO A 152 5.61 9.95 18.50
N LEU A 153 5.52 9.70 19.80
CA LEU A 153 4.28 9.66 20.58
C LEU A 153 4.19 10.87 21.52
N LYS A 154 3.01 11.08 22.10
CA LYS A 154 2.81 12.03 23.20
C LYS A 154 3.68 11.60 24.38
N GLN A 155 4.50 12.53 24.87
CA GLN A 155 5.21 12.32 26.13
C GLN A 155 4.20 12.40 27.29
N LYS A 156 4.30 11.48 28.24
CA LYS A 156 3.47 11.45 29.44
C LYS A 156 3.97 12.41 30.50
#